data_AF-A0A7S0J385-F1
#
_entry.id   AF-A0A7S0J385-F1
#
_cell.length_a   1.000
_cell.length_b   1.000
_cell.length_c   1.000
_cell.angle_alpha   90.00
_cell.angle_beta   90.00
_cell.angle_gamma   90.00
#
_symmetry.space_group_name_H-M   'P 1'
#
loop_
_entity.id
_entity.type
_entity.pdbx_description
1 polymer ?
#
loop_
_entity_poly.entity_id
_entity_poly.type
_entity_poly.pdbx_seq_one_letter_code
_entity_poly.pdbx_strand_id
1 'polypeptide(L)'
;TGPALKLQPLPVLTMQHAPQQSPRFLLFESAEVDDVMAHRHLLCRYVHLAMALSRTLVLPRLRLARGGRPNEPETEYVDWSELFSLVALNELLPAMQLDTFFAA
;
A
#
# COMPACT_ATOMS: atom_id res chain seq x y z
N THR A 1 -24.46 61.10 -24.47
CA THR A 1 -23.73 60.58 -23.30
C THR A 1 -24.38 59.28 -22.86
N GLY A 2 -23.88 58.14 -23.35
CA GLY A 2 -24.43 56.81 -23.01
C GLY A 2 -23.90 56.32 -21.66
N PRO A 3 -24.66 55.51 -20.90
CA PRO A 3 -24.23 55.04 -19.59
C PRO A 3 -23.13 53.99 -19.74
N ALA A 4 -22.03 54.18 -19.01
CA ALA A 4 -20.94 53.22 -18.94
C ALA A 4 -21.41 51.96 -18.18
N LEU A 5 -21.39 50.81 -18.84
CA LEU A 5 -21.59 49.50 -18.22
C LEU A 5 -20.45 49.22 -17.24
N LYS A 6 -20.76 49.23 -15.94
CA LYS A 6 -19.82 48.79 -14.89
C LYS A 6 -19.72 47.27 -14.95
N LEU A 7 -18.61 46.76 -15.49
CA LEU A 7 -18.23 45.36 -15.38
C LEU A 7 -17.98 45.02 -13.90
N GLN A 8 -18.80 44.14 -13.33
CA GLN A 8 -18.51 43.56 -12.02
C GLN A 8 -17.49 42.43 -12.20
N PRO A 9 -16.45 42.35 -11.35
CA PRO A 9 -15.52 41.23 -11.37
C PRO A 9 -16.26 39.93 -11.00
N LEU A 10 -16.05 38.88 -11.79
CA LEU A 10 -16.55 37.54 -11.48
C LEU A 10 -15.99 37.09 -10.12
N PRO A 11 -16.79 36.38 -9.30
CA PRO A 11 -16.29 35.83 -8.05
C PRO A 11 -15.14 34.87 -8.36
N VAL A 12 -13.96 35.18 -7.84
CA VAL A 12 -12.84 34.24 -7.79
C VAL A 12 -13.35 33.00 -7.07
N LEU A 13 -13.45 31.88 -7.80
CA LEU A 13 -13.64 30.57 -7.20
C LEU A 13 -12.47 30.35 -6.25
N THR A 14 -12.71 30.62 -4.97
CA THR A 14 -11.80 30.24 -3.91
C THR A 14 -11.67 28.74 -4.04
N MET A 15 -10.46 28.26 -4.33
CA MET A 15 -10.10 26.86 -4.25
C MET A 15 -10.40 26.42 -2.82
N GLN A 16 -11.62 25.93 -2.60
CA GLN A 16 -12.00 25.27 -1.37
C GLN A 16 -11.05 24.10 -1.26
N HIS A 17 -10.15 24.18 -0.28
CA HIS A 17 -9.22 23.14 0.09
C HIS A 17 -10.00 21.82 0.08
N ALA A 18 -9.75 20.97 -0.91
CA ALA A 18 -10.32 19.64 -0.92
C ALA A 18 -9.97 19.00 0.43
N PRO A 19 -10.91 18.36 1.14
CA PRO A 19 -10.60 17.74 2.42
C PRO A 19 -9.40 16.82 2.21
N GLN A 20 -8.29 17.11 2.91
CA GLN A 20 -7.11 16.25 2.89
C GLN A 20 -7.59 14.85 3.31
N GLN A 21 -7.75 13.96 2.34
CA GLN A 21 -8.13 12.60 2.63
C GLN A 21 -6.96 11.98 3.38
N SER A 22 -7.19 11.62 4.65
CA SER A 22 -6.22 10.88 5.44
C SER A 22 -5.77 9.66 4.64
N PRO A 23 -4.47 9.34 4.59
CA PRO A 23 -4.01 8.15 3.89
C PRO A 23 -4.70 6.92 4.50
N ARG A 24 -5.27 6.09 3.64
CA ARG A 24 -6.00 4.89 4.05
C ARG A 24 -5.17 3.67 3.67
N PHE A 25 -4.90 2.82 4.64
CA PHE A 25 -3.99 1.68 4.52
C PHE A 25 -4.76 0.37 4.45
N LEU A 26 -4.18 -0.62 3.79
CA LEU A 26 -4.64 -2.01 3.82
C LEU A 26 -3.54 -2.88 4.45
N LEU A 27 -3.88 -3.54 5.55
CA LEU A 27 -3.02 -4.50 6.23
C LEU A 27 -3.56 -5.90 6.01
N PHE A 28 -2.67 -6.89 6.04
CA PHE A 28 -3.02 -8.29 5.98
C PHE A 28 -2.01 -9.13 6.76
N GLU A 29 -2.37 -10.38 7.04
CA GLU A 29 -1.50 -11.36 7.70
C GLU A 29 -0.83 -12.26 6.65
N SER A 30 0.47 -12.53 6.78
CA SER A 30 1.11 -13.59 6.01
C SER A 30 0.83 -14.94 6.68
N ALA A 31 0.23 -15.88 5.96
CA ALA A 31 0.17 -17.25 6.43
C ALA A 31 1.58 -17.86 6.46
N GLU A 32 1.83 -18.79 7.38
CA GLU A 32 3.04 -19.62 7.34
C GLU A 32 2.90 -20.63 6.20
N VAL A 33 3.71 -20.47 5.17
CA VAL A 33 3.69 -21.34 3.99
C VAL A 33 5.11 -21.56 3.49
N ASP A 34 5.42 -22.82 3.17
CA ASP A 34 6.74 -23.23 2.64
C ASP A 34 6.87 -23.02 1.14
N ASP A 35 5.79 -22.58 0.49
CA ASP A 35 5.68 -22.41 -0.95
C ASP A 35 5.70 -20.94 -1.34
N VAL A 36 6.76 -20.53 -2.04
CA VAL A 36 6.91 -19.19 -2.62
C VAL A 36 5.76 -18.86 -3.57
N MET A 37 5.18 -19.84 -4.26
CA MET A 37 4.02 -19.63 -5.13
C MET A 37 2.76 -19.27 -4.34
N ALA A 38 2.57 -19.85 -3.16
CA ALA A 38 1.48 -19.47 -2.27
C ALA A 38 1.62 -18.03 -1.78
N HIS A 39 2.84 -17.62 -1.39
CA HIS A 39 3.14 -16.22 -1.04
C HIS A 39 2.90 -15.25 -2.20
N ARG A 40 3.28 -15.64 -3.42
CA ARG A 40 3.02 -14.85 -4.63
C ARG A 40 1.51 -14.68 -4.87
N HIS A 41 0.73 -15.74 -4.79
CA HIS A 41 -0.73 -15.66 -4.96
C HIS A 41 -1.38 -14.79 -3.87
N LEU A 42 -0.91 -14.91 -2.62
CA LEU A 42 -1.36 -14.07 -1.51
C LEU A 42 -1.10 -12.59 -1.79
N LEU A 43 0.13 -12.25 -2.23
CA LEU A 43 0.50 -10.88 -2.59
C LEU A 43 -0.38 -10.34 -3.71
N CYS A 44 -0.52 -11.07 -4.82
CA CYS A 44 -1.34 -10.64 -5.96
C CYS A 44 -2.80 -10.37 -5.53
N ARG A 45 -3.36 -11.19 -4.64
CA ARG A 45 -4.72 -10.98 -4.12
C ARG A 45 -4.85 -9.65 -3.37
N TYR A 46 -3.92 -9.35 -2.48
CA TYR A 46 -3.97 -8.11 -1.69
C TYR A 46 -3.56 -6.87 -2.49
N VAL A 47 -2.71 -7.02 -3.50
CA VAL A 47 -2.42 -5.98 -4.49
C VAL A 47 -3.69 -5.57 -5.23
N HIS A 48 -4.42 -6.53 -5.80
CA HIS A 48 -5.68 -6.23 -6.49
C HIS A 48 -6.71 -5.60 -5.55
N LEU A 49 -6.80 -6.07 -4.30
CA LEU A 49 -7.71 -5.50 -3.31
C LEU A 49 -7.34 -4.06 -2.93
N ALA A 50 -6.04 -3.78 -2.70
CA ALA A 50 -5.56 -2.45 -2.38
C ALA A 50 -5.83 -1.46 -3.52
N MET A 51 -5.61 -1.88 -4.78
CA MET A 51 -5.95 -1.07 -5.96
C MET A 51 -7.45 -0.78 -6.03
N ALA A 52 -8.30 -1.82 -5.88
CA ALA A 52 -9.75 -1.67 -5.92
C ALA A 52 -10.30 -0.74 -4.83
N LEU A 53 -9.66 -0.72 -3.66
CA LEU A 53 -10.05 0.13 -2.54
C LEU A 53 -9.37 1.51 -2.57
N SER A 54 -8.40 1.74 -3.46
CA SER A 54 -7.51 2.91 -3.44
C SER A 54 -6.86 3.09 -2.06
N ARG A 55 -6.08 2.08 -1.66
CA ARG A 55 -5.36 2.02 -0.38
C ARG A 55 -3.86 1.84 -0.61
N THR A 56 -3.06 2.40 0.28
CA THR A 56 -1.64 2.04 0.39
C THR A 56 -1.55 0.64 1.01
N LEU A 57 -0.85 -0.27 0.34
CA LEU A 57 -0.66 -1.63 0.84
C LEU A 57 0.49 -1.65 1.86
N VAL A 58 0.22 -2.18 3.05
CA VAL A 58 1.26 -2.41 4.06
C VAL A 58 1.62 -3.88 4.05
N LEU A 59 2.88 -4.16 3.75
CA LEU A 59 3.42 -5.51 3.61
C LEU A 59 3.88 -6.03 4.98
N PRO A 60 3.26 -7.10 5.54
CA PRO A 60 3.72 -7.71 6.78
C PRO A 60 5.07 -8.42 6.56
N ARG A 61 5.76 -8.81 7.64
CA ARG A 61 6.89 -9.75 7.50
C ARG A 61 6.38 -11.11 7.00
N LEU A 62 7.11 -11.71 6.05
CA LEU A 62 6.82 -13.03 5.50
C LEU A 62 7.24 -14.13 6.49
N ARG A 63 6.33 -15.04 6.79
CA ARG A 63 6.63 -16.27 7.55
C ARG A 63 7.09 -17.37 6.61
N LEU A 64 8.36 -17.73 6.71
CA LEU A 64 8.95 -18.88 6.02
C LEU A 64 9.24 -19.97 7.04
N ALA A 65 8.82 -21.22 6.80
CA ALA A 65 9.39 -22.31 7.58
C ALA A 65 10.77 -22.64 7.01
N ARG A 66 11.82 -22.49 7.82
CA ARG A 66 13.10 -23.09 7.47
C ARG A 66 13.03 -24.58 7.80
N GLY A 67 13.65 -25.38 6.93
CA GLY A 67 13.94 -26.78 7.21
C GLY A 67 14.90 -26.93 8.40
N GLY A 68 14.36 -26.75 9.60
CA GLY A 68 15.03 -27.02 10.87
C GLY A 68 15.06 -28.52 11.14
N ARG A 69 15.81 -28.92 12.18
CA ARG A 69 15.85 -30.31 12.66
C ARG A 69 14.41 -30.81 12.89
N PRO A 70 14.13 -32.12 12.74
CA PRO A 70 12.78 -32.70 12.77
C PRO A 70 11.90 -32.40 14.00
N ASN A 71 12.41 -31.71 15.03
CA ASN A 71 11.70 -31.40 16.26
C ASN A 71 11.46 -29.89 16.51
N GLU A 72 12.00 -28.98 15.70
CA GLU A 72 11.79 -27.54 15.88
C GLU A 72 11.69 -26.84 14.51
N PRO A 73 10.47 -26.64 13.96
CA PRO A 73 10.29 -25.74 12.84
C PRO A 73 10.59 -24.32 13.33
N GLU A 74 11.74 -23.77 12.95
CA GLU A 74 12.05 -22.37 13.15
C GLU A 74 11.31 -21.57 12.08
N THR A 75 10.25 -20.86 12.48
CA THR A 75 9.60 -19.86 11.63
C THR A 75 10.51 -18.65 11.53
N GLU A 76 10.96 -18.33 10.32
CA GLU A 76 11.72 -17.13 10.02
C GLU A 76 10.78 -16.02 9.53
N TYR A 77 11.05 -14.79 9.94
CA TYR A 77 10.35 -13.60 9.48
C TYR A 77 11.26 -12.77 8.58
N VAL A 78 10.93 -12.71 7.28
CA VAL A 78 11.75 -12.04 6.26
C VAL A 78 10.99 -10.90 5.58
N ASP A 79 11.71 -10.05 4.86
CA ASP A 79 11.08 -8.98 4.05
C ASP A 79 10.59 -9.49 2.70
N TRP A 80 9.49 -8.93 2.19
CA TRP A 80 9.01 -9.21 0.82
C TRP A 80 10.04 -8.89 -0.27
N SER A 81 10.97 -7.98 -0.01
CA SER A 81 12.08 -7.66 -0.92
C SER A 81 13.05 -8.81 -1.12
N GLU A 82 13.07 -9.81 -0.24
CA GLU A 82 13.93 -10.99 -0.39
C GLU A 82 13.42 -11.95 -1.47
N LEU A 83 12.11 -11.94 -1.75
CA LEU A 83 11.46 -12.82 -2.73
C LEU A 83 10.96 -12.08 -3.97
N PHE A 84 10.61 -10.80 -3.85
CA PHE A 84 9.93 -10.04 -4.89
C PHE A 84 10.47 -8.62 -5.03
N SER A 85 10.41 -8.06 -6.26
CA SER A 85 10.80 -6.67 -6.50
C SER A 85 9.74 -5.69 -5.98
N LEU A 86 10.05 -4.98 -4.90
CA LEU A 86 9.18 -3.92 -4.37
C LEU A 86 9.16 -2.65 -5.23
N VAL A 87 10.17 -2.47 -6.08
CA VAL A 87 10.19 -1.35 -7.04
C VAL A 87 9.07 -1.53 -8.05
N ALA A 88 8.97 -2.72 -8.66
CA ALA A 88 7.90 -3.04 -9.60
C ALA A 88 6.50 -2.99 -8.93
N LEU A 89 6.41 -3.34 -7.64
CA LEU A 89 5.18 -3.22 -6.88
C LEU A 89 4.77 -1.75 -6.69
N ASN A 90 5.72 -0.87 -6.34
CA ASN A 90 5.45 0.55 -6.13
C ASN A 90 5.11 1.31 -7.42
N GLU A 91 5.51 0.81 -8.59
CA GLU A 91 5.04 1.31 -9.89
C GLU A 91 3.55 1.02 -10.13
N LEU A 92 2.98 0.01 -9.48
CA LEU A 92 1.57 -0.38 -9.64
C LEU A 92 0.65 0.29 -8.61
N LEU A 93 1.07 0.36 -7.35
CA LEU A 93 0.35 1.03 -6.27
C LEU A 93 1.31 1.44 -5.15
N PRO A 94 0.94 2.43 -4.30
CA PRO A 94 1.71 2.74 -3.11
C PRO A 94 1.80 1.52 -2.18
N ALA A 95 3.02 1.06 -1.90
CA ALA A 95 3.26 -0.06 -0.99
C ALA A 95 4.44 0.23 -0.07
N MET A 96 4.34 -0.18 1.19
CA MET A 96 5.41 -0.02 2.18
C MET A 96 5.52 -1.22 3.10
N GLN A 97 6.70 -1.43 3.69
CA GLN A 97 6.90 -2.46 4.70
C GLN A 97 6.21 -2.09 6.01
N LEU A 98 5.78 -3.10 6.77
CA LEU A 98 5.14 -2.93 8.07
C LEU A 98 6.03 -2.16 9.06
N ASP A 99 7.34 -2.40 9.03
CA ASP A 99 8.29 -1.70 9.89
C ASP A 99 8.38 -0.20 9.55
N THR A 100 8.32 0.14 8.26
CA THR A 100 8.25 1.54 7.80
C THR A 100 6.94 2.18 8.21
N PHE A 101 5.83 1.43 8.19
CA PHE A 101 4.53 1.91 8.61
C PHE A 101 4.48 2.26 10.10
N PHE A 102 5.11 1.47 10.98
CA PHE A 102 5.18 1.78 12.42
C PHE A 102 6.19 2.88 12.78
N ALA A 103 7.14 3.17 11.89
CA ALA A 103 8.13 4.23 12.09
C ALA A 103 7.66 5.63 11.64
N ALA A 104 6.53 5.72 10.94
CA ALA A 104 5.95 6.94 10.38
C ALA A 104 4.88 7.55 11.31
#